data_AF-A0A926W5E1-F1
#
_entry.id   AF-A0A926W5E1-F1
#
_cell.length_a   1.000
_cell.length_b   1.000
_cell.length_c   1.000
_cell.angle_alpha   90.00
_cell.angle_beta   90.00
_cell.angle_gamma   90.00
#
_symmetry.space_group_name_H-M   'P 1'
#
loop_
_entity.id
_entity.type
_entity.pdbx_description
1 polymer ?
#
loop_
_entity_poly.entity_id
_entity_poly.type
_entity_poly.pdbx_seq_one_letter_code
_entity_poly.pdbx_strand_id
1 'polypeptide(L)'
;MSQPAADSSPEDFPLDPAVRQAVLTGLLDQLDSYVFPEVAEQIRQDIQQRLANGGYGDVTGGMQLADTVTAQLQTLSQDPQLRLYFSPDPLPHLEPAAEPTPAEIARQQHLSSLRNFDFNRVERWRGNVGYLELFGFEPPEFAGETAAAAMAFLAHTSALIIDLRHNRGGSPGMVALLCSYLFPAYPSLHLNDLYWRTTDSTHQWWTLPYVPGQRYLDKPVFVLIGQTTFSAAEEFAYNLQTHQRATIVGETSRGGAHPGSGHRLHDHFWVFIPNGRAINPITGTNWNGTGVIPDVKVPAELAPKTAHLIVLTQLLEGVQEPAFRRELEEALQTAERELNQQRQDLISQLGVRS
;
A
#
# COMPACT_ATOMS: atom_id res chain seq x y z
N MET A 1 -1.65 49.16 11.87
CA MET A 1 -0.59 48.13 11.80
C MET A 1 -1.30 46.79 11.74
N SER A 2 -1.96 46.50 10.62
CA SER A 2 -1.44 45.76 9.46
C SER A 2 -1.30 44.26 9.79
N GLN A 3 -2.28 43.48 9.33
CA GLN A 3 -2.21 42.02 9.20
C GLN A 3 -1.00 41.64 8.33
N PRO A 4 -0.36 40.48 8.58
CA PRO A 4 0.52 39.90 7.57
C PRO A 4 -0.34 39.30 6.45
N ALA A 5 0.04 39.64 5.23
CA ALA A 5 -0.61 39.26 3.99
C ALA A 5 -0.46 37.77 3.67
N ALA A 6 -1.40 37.33 2.86
CA ALA A 6 -1.55 36.05 2.19
C ALA A 6 -0.27 35.52 1.50
N ASP A 7 -0.11 34.20 1.60
CA ASP A 7 0.18 33.29 0.48
C ASP A 7 1.33 33.68 -0.46
N SER A 8 2.55 33.28 -0.09
CA SER A 8 3.63 33.08 -1.06
C SER A 8 3.79 31.59 -1.27
N SER A 9 3.12 31.07 -2.29
CA SER A 9 3.58 29.85 -2.95
C SER A 9 5.05 30.11 -3.34
N PRO A 10 6.01 29.23 -3.01
CA PRO A 10 7.40 29.45 -3.43
C PRO A 10 7.43 29.67 -4.94
N GLU A 11 8.14 30.70 -5.40
CA GLU A 11 8.31 30.96 -6.84
C GLU A 11 8.85 29.69 -7.50
N ASP A 12 8.16 29.21 -8.55
CA ASP A 12 8.53 27.98 -9.24
C ASP A 12 9.93 28.15 -9.88
N PHE A 13 10.70 27.07 -9.88
CA PHE A 13 12.07 27.06 -10.38
C PHE A 13 12.10 27.40 -11.87
N PRO A 14 12.79 28.46 -12.31
CA PRO A 14 12.84 28.83 -13.72
C PRO A 14 13.40 27.69 -14.58
N LEU A 15 12.65 27.30 -15.61
CA LEU A 15 12.97 26.19 -16.49
C LEU A 15 13.54 26.69 -17.81
N ASP A 16 14.79 26.36 -18.07
CA ASP A 16 15.44 26.58 -19.37
C ASP A 16 14.76 25.72 -20.47
N PRO A 17 14.39 26.31 -21.63
CA PRO A 17 13.90 25.56 -22.79
C PRO A 17 14.74 24.33 -23.17
N ALA A 18 16.06 24.39 -23.03
CA ALA A 18 16.94 23.25 -23.33
C ALA A 18 16.74 22.10 -22.32
N VAL A 19 16.59 22.42 -21.03
CA VAL A 19 16.29 21.45 -19.98
C VAL A 19 14.92 20.83 -20.19
N ARG A 20 13.91 21.64 -20.53
CA ARG A 20 12.56 21.14 -20.87
C ARG A 20 12.60 20.11 -22.00
N GLN A 21 13.33 20.40 -23.08
CA GLN A 21 13.49 19.48 -24.19
C GLN A 21 14.21 18.19 -23.78
N ALA A 22 15.27 18.29 -22.97
CA ALA A 22 16.01 17.13 -22.47
C ALA A 22 15.13 16.22 -21.60
N VAL A 23 14.34 16.79 -20.69
CA VAL A 23 13.41 16.04 -19.83
C VAL A 23 12.36 15.31 -20.65
N LEU A 24 11.73 15.99 -21.61
CA LEU A 24 10.72 15.36 -22.47
C LEU A 24 11.31 14.27 -23.35
N THR A 25 12.51 14.47 -23.90
CA THR A 25 13.21 13.45 -24.69
C THR A 25 13.57 12.24 -23.83
N GLY A 26 14.16 12.48 -22.65
CA GLY A 26 14.48 11.41 -21.70
C GLY A 26 13.25 10.63 -21.25
N LEU A 27 12.11 11.30 -21.03
CA LEU A 27 10.84 10.63 -20.72
C LEU A 27 10.45 9.66 -21.85
N LEU A 28 10.50 10.10 -23.10
CA LEU A 28 10.20 9.26 -24.26
C LEU A 28 11.12 8.03 -24.32
N ASP A 29 12.41 8.19 -24.01
CA ASP A 29 13.37 7.07 -24.02
C ASP A 29 13.05 6.00 -22.96
N GLN A 30 12.41 6.39 -21.85
CA GLN A 30 12.07 5.45 -20.78
C GLN A 30 10.72 4.74 -20.97
N LEU A 31 9.85 5.21 -21.88
CA LEU A 31 8.49 4.66 -22.06
C LEU A 31 8.45 3.18 -22.46
N ASP A 32 9.51 2.63 -23.06
CA ASP A 32 9.55 1.20 -23.42
C ASP A 32 9.54 0.29 -22.18
N SER A 33 9.89 0.83 -21.01
CA SER A 33 9.80 0.12 -19.73
C SER A 33 8.37 0.06 -19.19
N TYR A 34 7.44 0.85 -19.73
CA TYR A 34 6.07 0.92 -19.22
C TYR A 34 5.30 -0.37 -19.51
N VAL A 35 4.57 -0.87 -18.52
CA VAL A 35 3.95 -2.20 -18.56
C VAL A 35 2.87 -2.36 -19.64
N PHE A 36 2.31 -1.26 -20.15
CA PHE A 36 1.31 -1.24 -21.22
C PHE A 36 1.91 -0.64 -22.52
N PRO A 37 2.46 -1.46 -23.43
CA PRO A 37 3.23 -0.96 -24.58
C PRO A 37 2.37 -0.17 -25.58
N GLU A 38 1.11 -0.54 -25.78
CA GLU A 38 0.20 0.18 -26.67
C GLU A 38 -0.10 1.60 -26.15
N VAL A 39 -0.26 1.73 -24.83
CA VAL A 39 -0.45 3.01 -24.15
C VAL A 39 0.83 3.83 -24.17
N ALA A 40 1.98 3.19 -23.97
CA ALA A 40 3.29 3.85 -24.08
C ALA A 40 3.47 4.50 -25.47
N GLU A 41 3.09 3.78 -26.53
CA GLU A 41 3.16 4.29 -27.91
C GLU A 41 2.18 5.45 -28.14
N GLN A 42 0.97 5.37 -27.60
CA GLN A 42 0.02 6.49 -27.65
C GLN A 42 0.58 7.76 -26.96
N ILE A 43 1.18 7.60 -25.78
CA ILE A 43 1.84 8.70 -25.06
C ILE A 43 3.00 9.27 -25.87
N ARG A 44 3.83 8.39 -26.47
CA ARG A 44 4.98 8.77 -27.29
C ARG A 44 4.53 9.66 -28.46
N GLN A 45 3.51 9.23 -29.20
CA GLN A 45 2.97 9.97 -30.33
C GLN A 45 2.39 11.32 -29.92
N ASP A 46 1.63 11.37 -28.83
CA ASP A 46 0.99 12.59 -28.33
C ASP A 46 2.04 13.65 -27.91
N ILE A 47 3.05 13.26 -27.13
CA ILE A 47 4.14 14.15 -26.71
C ILE A 47 4.94 14.63 -27.93
N GLN A 48 5.29 13.72 -28.85
CA GLN A 48 6.03 14.09 -30.07
C GLN A 48 5.25 15.06 -30.96
N GLN A 49 3.95 14.83 -31.16
CA GLN A 49 3.09 15.72 -31.94
C GLN A 49 2.99 17.10 -31.27
N ARG A 50 2.83 17.13 -29.94
CA ARG A 50 2.78 18.39 -29.19
C ARG A 50 4.09 19.18 -29.29
N LEU A 51 5.24 18.50 -29.18
CA LEU A 51 6.56 19.10 -29.39
C LEU A 51 6.72 19.68 -30.80
N ALA A 52 6.33 18.92 -31.84
CA ALA A 52 6.43 19.37 -33.23
C ALA A 52 5.59 20.62 -33.52
N ASN A 53 4.49 20.82 -32.80
CA ASN A 53 3.62 21.99 -32.90
C ASN A 53 4.03 23.17 -32.01
N GLY A 54 5.22 23.11 -31.38
CA GLY A 54 5.71 24.16 -30.48
C GLY A 54 5.05 24.17 -29.10
N GLY A 55 4.38 23.08 -28.72
CA GLY A 55 3.77 22.92 -27.40
C GLY A 55 4.82 22.92 -26.27
N TYR A 56 4.35 23.15 -25.04
CA TYR A 56 5.15 23.36 -23.82
C TYR A 56 6.02 24.63 -23.82
N GLY A 57 6.00 25.44 -24.89
CA GLY A 57 6.77 26.70 -24.97
C GLY A 57 6.43 27.68 -23.84
N ASP A 58 5.18 27.65 -23.39
CA ASP A 58 4.57 28.41 -22.30
C ASP A 58 4.86 27.84 -20.89
N VAL A 59 5.45 26.64 -20.80
CA VAL A 59 5.82 26.00 -19.53
C VAL A 59 7.22 26.46 -19.14
N THR A 60 7.31 27.41 -18.21
CA THR A 60 8.55 28.06 -17.79
C THR A 60 8.97 27.73 -16.37
N GLY A 61 8.19 26.93 -15.65
CA GLY A 61 8.47 26.47 -14.29
C GLY A 61 8.74 24.97 -14.20
N GLY A 62 9.61 24.57 -13.27
CA GLY A 62 9.98 23.17 -13.07
C GLY A 62 8.82 22.32 -12.53
N MET A 63 8.13 22.83 -11.50
CA MET A 63 6.91 22.20 -10.98
C MET A 63 5.79 22.24 -12.03
N GLN A 64 5.64 23.36 -12.73
CA GLN A 64 4.67 23.50 -13.82
C GLN A 64 4.87 22.42 -14.91
N LEU A 65 6.11 22.09 -15.27
CA LEU A 65 6.39 21.00 -16.22
C LEU A 65 5.98 19.65 -15.65
N ALA A 66 6.37 19.35 -14.41
CA ALA A 66 6.04 18.08 -13.75
C ALA A 66 4.52 17.85 -13.69
N ASP A 67 3.75 18.86 -13.28
CA ASP A 67 2.29 18.79 -13.20
C ASP A 67 1.64 18.68 -14.58
N THR A 68 2.08 19.49 -15.55
CA THR A 68 1.53 19.48 -16.91
C THR A 68 1.72 18.13 -17.60
N VAL A 69 2.94 17.59 -17.53
CA VAL A 69 3.28 16.30 -18.14
C VAL A 69 2.60 15.17 -17.37
N THR A 70 2.57 15.22 -16.03
CA THR A 70 1.86 14.21 -15.23
C THR A 70 0.37 14.16 -15.58
N ALA A 71 -0.31 15.29 -15.67
CA ALA A 71 -1.72 15.33 -16.06
C ALA A 71 -1.96 14.70 -17.43
N GLN A 72 -1.09 14.97 -18.40
CA GLN A 72 -1.13 14.38 -19.74
C GLN A 72 -0.89 12.87 -19.71
N LEU A 73 0.16 12.41 -19.02
CA LEU A 73 0.48 10.99 -18.84
C LEU A 73 -0.69 10.23 -18.22
N GLN A 74 -1.28 10.75 -17.14
CA GLN A 74 -2.39 10.11 -16.42
C GLN A 74 -3.69 10.15 -17.23
N THR A 75 -3.93 11.20 -18.01
CA THR A 75 -5.11 11.28 -18.90
C THR A 75 -5.05 10.20 -19.99
N LEU A 76 -3.88 9.98 -20.59
CA LEU A 76 -3.70 8.99 -21.65
C LEU A 76 -3.64 7.56 -21.10
N SER A 77 -2.97 7.37 -19.96
CA SER A 77 -2.76 6.04 -19.39
C SER A 77 -3.89 5.54 -18.50
N GLN A 78 -4.66 6.45 -17.90
CA GLN A 78 -5.52 6.15 -16.75
C GLN A 78 -4.76 5.49 -15.58
N ASP A 79 -3.42 5.63 -15.54
CA ASP A 79 -2.56 5.09 -14.49
C ASP A 79 -2.08 6.23 -13.58
N PRO A 80 -2.61 6.34 -12.35
CA PRO A 80 -2.23 7.41 -11.43
C PRO A 80 -0.78 7.29 -10.94
N GLN A 81 -0.10 6.16 -11.16
CA GLN A 81 1.28 5.95 -10.73
C GLN A 81 2.30 6.47 -11.75
N LEU A 82 1.97 6.53 -13.05
CA LEU A 82 2.85 7.09 -14.07
C LEU A 82 2.94 8.62 -13.93
N ARG A 83 4.07 9.10 -13.38
CA ARG A 83 4.21 10.50 -12.94
C ARG A 83 5.61 11.05 -13.20
N LEU A 84 5.67 12.30 -13.65
CA LEU A 84 6.90 13.09 -13.70
C LEU A 84 7.03 13.87 -12.38
N TYR A 85 8.21 13.85 -11.80
CA TYR A 85 8.53 14.54 -10.56
C TYR A 85 9.62 15.58 -10.78
N PHE A 86 9.45 16.72 -10.09
CA PHE A 86 10.44 17.78 -10.00
C PHE A 86 11.05 17.81 -8.60
N SER A 87 12.36 18.08 -8.52
CA SER A 87 13.11 18.32 -7.30
C SER A 87 13.84 19.66 -7.39
N PRO A 88 13.68 20.58 -6.42
CA PRO A 88 14.45 21.82 -6.41
C PRO A 88 15.95 21.57 -6.19
N ASP A 89 16.30 20.46 -5.53
CA ASP A 89 17.69 20.03 -5.33
C ASP A 89 18.10 19.02 -6.42
N PRO A 90 19.36 19.03 -6.87
CA PRO A 90 19.86 18.05 -7.81
C PRO A 90 19.74 16.61 -7.28
N LEU A 91 19.13 15.75 -8.07
CA LEU A 91 18.96 14.34 -7.80
C LEU A 91 20.31 13.63 -7.86
N PRO A 92 20.62 12.73 -6.91
CA PRO A 92 21.84 11.94 -6.96
C PRO A 92 21.89 11.10 -8.25
N HIS A 93 23.09 10.93 -8.78
CA HIS A 93 23.33 9.93 -9.83
C HIS A 93 23.32 8.55 -9.17
N LEU A 94 22.18 7.86 -9.25
CA LEU A 94 22.07 6.47 -8.88
C LEU A 94 22.29 5.62 -10.14
N GLU A 95 23.29 4.75 -10.11
CA GLU A 95 23.50 3.72 -11.13
C GLU A 95 22.29 2.76 -11.11
N PRO A 96 21.43 2.72 -12.14
CA PRO A 96 20.11 2.07 -12.07
C PRO A 96 20.10 0.54 -11.94
N ALA A 97 21.27 -0.11 -11.80
CA ALA A 97 21.40 -1.56 -11.93
C ALA A 97 22.44 -2.20 -11.00
N ALA A 98 23.02 -1.47 -10.05
CA ALA A 98 23.88 -2.11 -9.06
C ALA A 98 23.02 -2.84 -8.03
N GLU A 99 23.23 -4.15 -7.88
CA GLU A 99 22.69 -4.86 -6.71
C GLU A 99 23.16 -4.14 -5.44
N PRO A 100 22.30 -4.01 -4.41
CA PRO A 100 22.69 -3.37 -3.17
C PRO A 100 23.92 -4.07 -2.59
N THR A 101 24.95 -3.29 -2.27
CA THR A 101 26.15 -3.81 -1.62
C THR A 101 25.80 -4.42 -0.26
N PRO A 102 26.59 -5.36 0.28
CA PRO A 102 26.36 -5.90 1.62
C PRO A 102 26.28 -4.81 2.71
N ALA A 103 27.01 -3.70 2.55
CA ALA A 103 26.95 -2.56 3.46
C ALA A 103 25.62 -1.80 3.36
N GLU A 104 25.07 -1.64 2.15
CA GLU A 104 23.75 -1.03 1.96
C GLU A 104 22.63 -1.90 2.50
N ILE A 105 22.69 -3.21 2.28
CA ILE A 105 21.75 -4.19 2.87
C ILE A 105 21.82 -4.12 4.39
N ALA A 106 23.01 -4.16 4.98
CA ALA A 106 23.18 -4.07 6.43
C ALA A 106 22.66 -2.73 6.99
N ARG A 107 22.89 -1.62 6.28
CA ARG A 107 22.35 -0.31 6.64
C ARG A 107 20.82 -0.29 6.58
N GLN A 108 20.23 -0.86 5.53
CA GLN A 108 18.77 -0.97 5.39
C GLN A 108 18.20 -1.81 6.54
N GLN A 109 18.73 -3.00 6.78
CA GLN A 109 18.30 -3.87 7.87
C GLN A 109 18.41 -3.17 9.23
N HIS A 110 19.50 -2.43 9.48
CA HIS A 110 19.66 -1.65 10.70
C HIS A 110 18.56 -0.58 10.83
N LEU A 111 18.28 0.19 9.77
CA LEU A 111 17.22 1.21 9.79
C LEU A 111 15.83 0.60 10.02
N SER A 112 15.53 -0.54 9.40
CA SER A 112 14.30 -1.28 9.64
C SER A 112 14.21 -1.78 11.08
N SER A 113 15.32 -2.25 11.66
CA SER A 113 15.34 -2.72 13.06
C SER A 113 15.03 -1.60 14.07
N LEU A 114 15.39 -0.34 13.78
CA LEU A 114 15.04 0.81 14.63
C LEU A 114 13.53 1.07 14.69
N ARG A 115 12.77 0.60 13.69
CA ARG A 115 11.31 0.65 13.65
C ARG A 115 10.66 -0.68 14.06
N ASN A 116 11.43 -1.60 14.64
CA ASN A 116 11.01 -2.98 14.90
C ASN A 116 10.44 -3.66 13.63
N PHE A 117 11.07 -3.38 12.49
CA PHE A 117 10.66 -3.87 11.18
C PHE A 117 9.20 -3.55 10.81
N ASP A 118 8.71 -2.40 11.29
CA ASP A 118 7.34 -1.91 11.08
C ASP A 118 6.25 -2.85 11.64
N PHE A 119 6.60 -3.70 12.61
CA PHE A 119 5.66 -4.34 13.54
C PHE A 119 5.41 -3.40 14.73
N ASN A 120 4.39 -2.57 14.61
CA ASN A 120 4.14 -1.45 15.52
C ASN A 120 3.40 -1.85 16.79
N ARG A 121 2.48 -2.80 16.71
CA ARG A 121 1.73 -3.28 17.89
C ARG A 121 1.33 -4.74 17.74
N VAL A 122 1.55 -5.51 18.82
CA VAL A 122 1.02 -6.86 18.99
C VAL A 122 0.32 -6.89 20.35
N GLU A 123 -0.98 -7.18 20.37
CA GLU A 123 -1.79 -7.08 21.59
C GLU A 123 -2.87 -8.17 21.62
N ARG A 124 -3.31 -8.54 22.82
CA ARG A 124 -4.52 -9.33 23.05
C ARG A 124 -5.60 -8.44 23.68
N TRP A 125 -6.61 -8.09 22.90
CA TRP A 125 -7.78 -7.34 23.33
C TRP A 125 -8.79 -8.20 24.12
N ARG A 126 -9.73 -7.52 24.79
CA ARG A 126 -10.85 -8.14 25.53
C ARG A 126 -11.63 -9.12 24.66
N GLY A 127 -12.06 -10.23 25.23
CA GLY A 127 -12.72 -11.32 24.50
C GLY A 127 -11.77 -12.22 23.73
N ASN A 128 -10.49 -12.28 24.15
CA ASN A 128 -9.44 -13.07 23.52
C ASN A 128 -9.23 -12.75 22.03
N VAL A 129 -9.24 -11.47 21.66
CA VAL A 129 -9.07 -11.03 20.26
C VAL A 129 -7.63 -10.57 20.05
N GLY A 130 -6.92 -11.19 19.13
CA GLY A 130 -5.58 -10.78 18.74
C GLY A 130 -5.62 -9.53 17.87
N TYR A 131 -4.66 -8.63 18.08
CA TYR A 131 -4.50 -7.43 17.27
C TYR A 131 -3.04 -7.27 16.85
N LEU A 132 -2.83 -7.11 15.55
CA LEU A 132 -1.52 -6.90 14.92
C LEU A 132 -1.57 -5.63 14.06
N GLU A 133 -0.72 -4.65 14.33
CA GLU A 133 -0.59 -3.42 13.54
C GLU A 133 0.76 -3.39 12.82
N LEU A 134 0.70 -3.18 11.51
CA LEU A 134 1.86 -3.15 10.62
C LEU A 134 1.89 -1.84 9.85
N PHE A 135 3.00 -1.09 9.88
CA PHE A 135 3.16 0.11 9.04
C PHE A 135 3.87 -0.16 7.72
N GLY A 136 4.44 -1.36 7.56
CA GLY A 136 5.11 -1.81 6.34
C GLY A 136 5.19 -3.34 6.30
N PHE A 137 5.47 -3.87 5.11
CA PHE A 137 5.82 -5.26 4.88
C PHE A 137 7.34 -5.35 4.66
N GLU A 138 8.13 -5.38 5.74
CA GLU A 138 9.59 -5.51 5.61
C GLU A 138 9.99 -6.88 5.03
N PRO A 139 11.09 -6.99 4.27
CA PRO A 139 11.53 -8.27 3.70
C PRO A 139 11.69 -9.38 4.75
N PRO A 140 11.23 -10.62 4.48
CA PRO A 140 11.36 -11.75 5.42
C PRO A 140 12.80 -12.05 5.85
N GLU A 141 13.79 -11.73 5.02
CA GLU A 141 15.21 -11.87 5.34
C GLU A 141 15.63 -11.00 6.52
N PHE A 142 14.91 -9.89 6.76
CA PHE A 142 15.13 -9.00 7.89
C PHE A 142 14.15 -9.26 9.03
N ALA A 143 12.88 -9.47 8.70
CA ALA A 143 11.76 -9.38 9.64
C ALA A 143 11.05 -10.72 9.90
N GLY A 144 11.52 -11.82 9.31
CA GLY A 144 10.86 -13.13 9.42
C GLY A 144 10.76 -13.65 10.86
N GLU A 145 11.78 -13.42 11.68
CA GLU A 145 11.75 -13.78 13.11
C GLU A 145 10.74 -12.94 13.90
N THR A 146 10.65 -11.63 13.60
CA THR A 146 9.66 -10.73 14.20
C THR A 146 8.24 -11.15 13.83
N ALA A 147 8.01 -11.50 12.56
CA ALA A 147 6.73 -12.03 12.09
C ALA A 147 6.35 -13.33 12.82
N ALA A 148 7.31 -14.25 12.97
CA ALA A 148 7.11 -15.50 13.69
C ALA A 148 6.79 -15.27 15.17
N ALA A 149 7.50 -14.35 15.84
CA ALA A 149 7.24 -14.01 17.24
C ALA A 149 5.85 -13.39 17.44
N ALA A 150 5.44 -12.48 16.55
CA ALA A 150 4.11 -11.88 16.58
C ALA A 150 3.01 -12.94 16.40
N MET A 151 3.14 -13.81 15.40
CA MET A 151 2.17 -14.88 15.16
C MET A 151 2.15 -15.93 16.27
N ALA A 152 3.30 -16.23 16.89
CA ALA A 152 3.37 -17.11 18.06
C ALA A 152 2.65 -16.51 19.27
N PHE A 153 2.84 -15.21 19.53
CA PHE A 153 2.14 -14.50 20.61
C PHE A 153 0.61 -14.53 20.43
N LEU A 154 0.15 -14.39 19.18
CA LEU A 154 -1.26 -14.35 18.83
C LEU A 154 -1.88 -15.74 18.59
N ALA A 155 -1.10 -16.83 18.57
CA ALA A 155 -1.55 -18.15 18.14
C ALA A 155 -2.81 -18.67 18.87
N HIS A 156 -2.96 -18.32 20.15
CA HIS A 156 -4.04 -18.80 21.01
C HIS A 156 -5.22 -17.81 21.18
N THR A 157 -5.25 -16.71 20.43
CA THR A 157 -6.43 -15.85 20.38
C THR A 157 -7.57 -16.54 19.66
N SER A 158 -8.81 -16.10 19.88
CA SER A 158 -10.03 -16.67 19.29
C SER A 158 -10.34 -16.07 17.91
N ALA A 159 -9.89 -14.84 17.66
CA ALA A 159 -9.99 -14.14 16.38
C ALA A 159 -8.81 -13.17 16.24
N LEU A 160 -8.49 -12.74 15.03
CA LEU A 160 -7.36 -11.85 14.74
C LEU A 160 -7.80 -10.65 13.92
N ILE A 161 -7.37 -9.46 14.33
CA ILE A 161 -7.51 -8.21 13.60
C ILE A 161 -6.11 -7.77 13.15
N ILE A 162 -5.91 -7.58 11.85
CA ILE A 162 -4.68 -7.08 11.26
C ILE A 162 -4.92 -5.65 10.77
N ASP A 163 -4.24 -4.67 11.34
CA ASP A 163 -4.41 -3.26 11.04
C ASP A 163 -3.36 -2.78 10.04
N LEU A 164 -3.83 -2.45 8.84
CA LEU A 164 -3.04 -1.95 7.72
C LEU A 164 -3.41 -0.52 7.34
N ARG A 165 -4.20 0.19 8.16
CA ARG A 165 -4.72 1.53 7.82
C ARG A 165 -3.60 2.52 7.48
N HIS A 166 -2.44 2.38 8.14
CA HIS A 166 -1.25 3.20 7.92
C HIS A 166 -0.15 2.51 7.11
N ASN A 167 -0.41 1.31 6.59
CA ASN A 167 0.59 0.51 5.89
C ASN A 167 0.74 0.92 4.43
N ARG A 168 1.95 1.27 4.01
CA ARG A 168 2.23 1.73 2.63
C ARG A 168 2.76 0.65 1.69
N GLY A 169 2.73 -0.61 2.11
CA GLY A 169 3.19 -1.75 1.33
C GLY A 169 4.57 -2.23 1.76
N GLY A 170 5.34 -2.75 0.81
CA GLY A 170 6.65 -3.35 1.05
C GLY A 170 6.85 -4.63 0.25
N SER A 171 7.45 -5.63 0.87
CA SER A 171 7.86 -6.88 0.26
C SER A 171 6.68 -7.84 0.04
N PRO A 172 6.44 -8.30 -1.21
CA PRO A 172 5.50 -9.39 -1.48
C PRO A 172 5.93 -10.71 -0.82
N GLY A 173 7.21 -10.88 -0.47
CA GLY A 173 7.68 -12.02 0.32
C GLY A 173 7.09 -12.06 1.73
N MET A 174 6.94 -10.89 2.38
CA MET A 174 6.30 -10.82 3.70
C MET A 174 4.79 -11.01 3.61
N VAL A 175 4.16 -10.55 2.51
CA VAL A 175 2.77 -10.88 2.19
C VAL A 175 2.59 -12.39 2.13
N ALA A 176 3.43 -13.09 1.35
CA ALA A 176 3.40 -14.54 1.23
C ALA A 176 3.63 -15.25 2.57
N LEU A 177 4.61 -14.79 3.37
CA LEU A 177 4.88 -15.35 4.71
C LEU A 177 3.67 -15.20 5.64
N LEU A 178 3.09 -13.99 5.76
CA LEU A 178 1.94 -13.76 6.63
C LEU A 178 0.67 -14.48 6.15
N CYS A 179 0.41 -14.51 4.83
CA CYS A 179 -0.66 -15.34 4.27
C CYS A 179 -0.45 -16.83 4.61
N SER A 180 0.79 -17.32 4.64
CA SER A 180 1.07 -18.71 5.00
C SER A 180 0.66 -19.04 6.44
N TYR A 181 0.70 -18.10 7.39
CA TYR A 181 0.11 -18.36 8.71
C TYR A 181 -1.42 -18.50 8.67
N LEU A 182 -2.09 -17.93 7.67
CA LEU A 182 -3.55 -17.87 7.60
C LEU A 182 -4.18 -18.96 6.74
N PHE A 183 -3.40 -19.62 5.86
CA PHE A 183 -3.88 -20.69 5.00
C PHE A 183 -3.28 -22.06 5.36
N PRO A 184 -3.94 -23.19 5.01
CA PRO A 184 -3.36 -24.52 5.15
C PRO A 184 -2.02 -24.67 4.43
N ALA A 185 -1.18 -25.59 4.92
CA ALA A 185 0.12 -25.88 4.30
C ALA A 185 0.01 -26.59 2.94
N TYR A 186 -1.08 -27.34 2.74
CA TYR A 186 -1.33 -28.08 1.51
C TYR A 186 -2.84 -28.08 1.15
N PRO A 187 -3.19 -27.91 -0.14
CA PRO A 187 -2.30 -27.52 -1.23
C PRO A 187 -1.77 -26.09 -1.05
N SER A 188 -0.59 -25.80 -1.60
CA SER A 188 -0.08 -24.43 -1.68
C SER A 188 -1.07 -23.56 -2.45
N LEU A 189 -1.28 -22.34 -1.96
CA LEU A 189 -2.21 -21.39 -2.54
C LEU A 189 -1.44 -20.42 -3.42
N HIS A 190 -1.87 -20.26 -4.68
CA HIS A 190 -1.36 -19.22 -5.56
C HIS A 190 -1.96 -17.89 -5.12
N LEU A 191 -1.12 -16.98 -4.63
CA LEU A 191 -1.56 -15.71 -4.08
C LEU A 191 -1.68 -14.64 -5.17
N ASN A 192 -0.62 -14.47 -5.97
CA ASN A 192 -0.53 -13.38 -6.94
C ASN A 192 0.57 -13.65 -7.98
N ASP A 193 0.43 -13.05 -9.15
CA ASP A 193 1.48 -12.98 -10.16
C ASP A 193 1.95 -11.53 -10.32
N LEU A 194 3.27 -11.32 -10.38
CA LEU A 194 3.88 -10.05 -10.78
C LEU A 194 4.52 -10.22 -12.16
N TYR A 195 3.89 -9.67 -13.19
CA TYR A 195 4.47 -9.59 -14.53
C TYR A 195 5.36 -8.37 -14.66
N TRP A 196 6.55 -8.54 -15.22
CA TRP A 196 7.53 -7.48 -15.45
C TRP A 196 7.80 -7.31 -16.94
N ARG A 197 7.59 -6.09 -17.45
CA ARG A 197 7.72 -5.76 -18.87
C ARG A 197 9.16 -5.76 -19.35
N THR A 198 10.08 -5.28 -18.53
CA THR A 198 11.50 -5.09 -18.90
C THR A 198 12.20 -6.43 -19.15
N THR A 199 11.84 -7.46 -18.40
CA THR A 199 12.40 -8.82 -18.49
C THR A 199 11.49 -9.83 -19.19
N ASP A 200 10.27 -9.42 -19.56
CA ASP A 200 9.22 -10.28 -20.11
C ASP A 200 9.02 -11.56 -19.27
N SER A 201 8.86 -11.38 -17.96
CA SER A 201 8.82 -12.49 -17.01
C SER A 201 7.74 -12.31 -15.96
N THR A 202 7.09 -13.41 -15.59
CA THR A 202 6.13 -13.46 -14.48
C THR A 202 6.75 -14.15 -13.27
N HIS A 203 6.76 -13.46 -12.13
CA HIS A 203 7.09 -14.05 -10.85
C HIS A 203 5.81 -14.38 -10.09
N GLN A 204 5.66 -15.64 -9.69
CA GLN A 204 4.50 -16.12 -8.95
C GLN A 204 4.76 -16.15 -7.45
N TRP A 205 3.78 -15.71 -6.65
CA TRP A 205 3.82 -15.75 -5.20
C TRP A 205 2.85 -16.80 -4.67
N TRP A 206 3.36 -17.68 -3.81
CA TRP A 206 2.64 -18.82 -3.26
C TRP A 206 2.73 -18.86 -1.74
N THR A 207 1.75 -19.48 -1.07
CA THR A 207 1.92 -19.81 0.36
C THR A 207 3.02 -20.85 0.54
N LEU A 208 3.78 -20.69 1.61
CA LEU A 208 4.90 -21.55 1.98
C LEU A 208 4.36 -22.85 2.61
N PRO A 209 5.01 -24.00 2.35
CA PRO A 209 4.63 -25.28 2.98
C PRO A 209 4.96 -25.31 4.48
N TYR A 210 5.89 -24.47 4.94
CA TYR A 210 6.31 -24.37 6.34
C TYR A 210 6.39 -22.91 6.80
N VAL A 211 5.99 -22.68 8.04
CA VAL A 211 6.23 -21.45 8.80
C VAL A 211 6.66 -21.82 10.22
N PRO A 212 7.54 -21.03 10.88
CA PRO A 212 7.83 -21.24 12.29
C PRO A 212 6.56 -21.11 13.16
N GLY A 213 6.37 -21.99 14.15
CA GLY A 213 5.20 -21.92 15.03
C GLY A 213 3.91 -22.50 14.43
N GLN A 214 2.76 -22.04 14.94
CA GLN A 214 1.45 -22.57 14.56
C GLN A 214 0.79 -21.71 13.50
N ARG A 215 0.08 -22.34 12.56
CA ARG A 215 -0.81 -21.63 11.64
C ARG A 215 -2.09 -21.22 12.36
N TYR A 216 -2.57 -20.03 12.05
CA TYR A 216 -3.79 -19.43 12.57
C TYR A 216 -4.98 -19.82 11.68
N LEU A 217 -5.34 -21.11 11.72
CA LEU A 217 -6.42 -21.70 10.93
C LEU A 217 -7.76 -21.66 11.69
N ASP A 218 -8.87 -21.80 10.95
CA ASP A 218 -10.23 -22.01 11.48
C ASP A 218 -10.77 -20.92 12.43
N LYS A 219 -10.13 -19.75 12.43
CA LYS A 219 -10.47 -18.61 13.28
C LYS A 219 -10.77 -17.37 12.43
N PRO A 220 -11.75 -16.54 12.82
CA PRO A 220 -12.06 -15.30 12.12
C PRO A 220 -10.83 -14.39 12.02
N VAL A 221 -10.62 -13.84 10.82
CA VAL A 221 -9.60 -12.81 10.57
C VAL A 221 -10.27 -11.60 9.95
N PHE A 222 -9.88 -10.44 10.44
CA PHE A 222 -10.31 -9.14 9.94
C PHE A 222 -9.08 -8.34 9.54
N VAL A 223 -9.18 -7.60 8.44
CA VAL A 223 -8.12 -6.69 8.00
C VAL A 223 -8.69 -5.28 7.97
N LEU A 224 -8.01 -4.36 8.65
CA LEU A 224 -8.40 -2.95 8.65
C LEU A 224 -7.61 -2.23 7.57
N ILE A 225 -8.32 -1.52 6.69
CA ILE A 225 -7.72 -0.72 5.62
C ILE A 225 -8.25 0.71 5.66
N GLY A 226 -7.45 1.63 5.12
CA GLY A 226 -7.80 3.04 5.01
C GLY A 226 -7.33 3.63 3.68
N GLN A 227 -7.66 4.89 3.43
CA GLN A 227 -7.25 5.61 2.21
C GLN A 227 -5.73 5.66 1.98
N THR A 228 -4.93 5.46 3.03
CA THR A 228 -3.46 5.44 2.93
C THR A 228 -2.87 4.05 2.74
N THR A 229 -3.67 2.98 2.86
CA THR A 229 -3.23 1.61 2.60
C THR A 229 -2.83 1.48 1.13
N PHE A 230 -1.60 0.98 0.86
CA PHE A 230 -1.02 1.01 -0.49
C PHE A 230 -0.17 -0.23 -0.81
N SER A 231 -0.09 -0.60 -2.09
CA SER A 231 0.85 -1.59 -2.64
C SER A 231 0.72 -2.97 -1.98
N ALA A 232 1.79 -3.57 -1.46
CA ALA A 232 1.76 -4.92 -0.88
C ALA A 232 0.75 -5.09 0.28
N ALA A 233 0.36 -4.01 0.96
CA ALA A 233 -0.70 -4.05 1.96
C ALA A 233 -2.09 -4.24 1.34
N GLU A 234 -2.30 -3.64 0.17
CA GLU A 234 -3.49 -3.87 -0.65
C GLU A 234 -3.47 -5.28 -1.22
N GLU A 235 -2.31 -5.78 -1.67
CA GLU A 235 -2.15 -7.17 -2.10
C GLU A 235 -2.56 -8.15 -1.00
N PHE A 236 -2.06 -7.96 0.22
CA PHE A 236 -2.41 -8.80 1.36
C PHE A 236 -3.92 -8.80 1.64
N ALA A 237 -4.54 -7.62 1.70
CA ALA A 237 -5.98 -7.49 1.91
C ALA A 237 -6.78 -8.14 0.77
N TYR A 238 -6.39 -7.89 -0.49
CA TYR A 238 -7.06 -8.41 -1.68
C TYR A 238 -6.96 -9.94 -1.78
N ASN A 239 -5.79 -10.52 -1.50
CA ASN A 239 -5.59 -11.96 -1.48
C ASN A 239 -6.49 -12.60 -0.41
N LEU A 240 -6.55 -12.05 0.80
CA LEU A 240 -7.42 -12.60 1.84
C LEU A 240 -8.91 -12.42 1.51
N GLN A 241 -9.29 -11.31 0.88
CA GLN A 241 -10.68 -11.05 0.49
C GLN A 241 -11.15 -11.99 -0.62
N THR A 242 -10.36 -12.12 -1.70
CA THR A 242 -10.70 -12.96 -2.87
C THR A 242 -10.79 -14.44 -2.51
N HIS A 243 -9.99 -14.89 -1.53
CA HIS A 243 -10.07 -16.24 -0.97
C HIS A 243 -11.11 -16.40 0.16
N GLN A 244 -11.90 -15.37 0.47
CA GLN A 244 -12.87 -15.37 1.57
C GLN A 244 -12.27 -15.77 2.92
N ARG A 245 -10.97 -15.47 3.11
CA ARG A 245 -10.23 -15.80 4.33
C ARG A 245 -10.40 -14.74 5.39
N ALA A 246 -10.55 -13.47 5.01
CA ALA A 246 -10.73 -12.38 5.96
C ALA A 246 -11.87 -11.44 5.54
N THR A 247 -12.48 -10.79 6.53
CA THR A 247 -13.38 -9.67 6.32
C THR A 247 -12.59 -8.36 6.35
N ILE A 248 -12.72 -7.56 5.30
CA ILE A 248 -12.05 -6.28 5.15
C ILE A 248 -12.93 -5.16 5.69
N VAL A 249 -12.41 -4.33 6.59
CA VAL A 249 -13.16 -3.29 7.31
C VAL A 249 -12.46 -1.95 7.19
N GLY A 250 -13.19 -0.89 6.87
CA GLY A 250 -12.66 0.48 6.84
C GLY A 250 -13.03 1.22 5.56
N GLU A 251 -12.04 1.87 4.95
CA GLU A 251 -12.22 2.69 3.75
C GLU A 251 -11.56 2.05 2.53
N THR A 252 -11.99 2.44 1.33
CA THR A 252 -11.32 2.01 0.10
C THR A 252 -9.85 2.44 0.11
N SER A 253 -8.96 1.49 -0.20
CA SER A 253 -7.52 1.75 -0.23
C SER A 253 -7.10 2.59 -1.44
N ARG A 254 -5.81 2.95 -1.52
CA ARG A 254 -5.32 3.97 -2.46
C ARG A 254 -5.29 3.53 -3.94
N GLY A 255 -5.15 2.24 -4.22
CA GLY A 255 -5.23 1.67 -5.57
C GLY A 255 -3.90 1.60 -6.33
N GLY A 256 -2.79 1.20 -5.71
CA GLY A 256 -1.51 1.03 -6.39
C GLY A 256 -1.11 -0.43 -6.57
N ALA A 257 -1.45 -1.04 -7.71
CA ALA A 257 -1.15 -2.45 -7.98
C ALA A 257 -0.03 -2.68 -9.01
N HIS A 258 0.47 -1.60 -9.62
CA HIS A 258 1.55 -1.67 -10.59
C HIS A 258 2.89 -1.30 -9.94
N PRO A 259 3.78 -2.26 -9.65
CA PRO A 259 5.14 -1.92 -9.25
C PRO A 259 5.88 -1.20 -10.39
N GLY A 260 6.89 -0.42 -10.02
CA GLY A 260 7.61 0.43 -10.97
C GLY A 260 8.97 0.87 -10.46
N SER A 261 9.71 1.53 -11.34
CA SER A 261 11.02 2.10 -11.06
C SER A 261 11.05 3.59 -11.34
N GLY A 262 11.87 4.31 -10.57
CA GLY A 262 12.20 5.70 -10.84
C GLY A 262 13.34 5.80 -11.86
N HIS A 263 13.18 6.64 -12.87
CA HIS A 263 14.20 6.90 -13.89
C HIS A 263 14.57 8.38 -13.86
N ARG A 264 15.83 8.69 -13.54
CA ARG A 264 16.37 10.06 -13.60
C ARG A 264 16.43 10.50 -15.05
N LEU A 265 15.79 11.63 -15.36
CA LEU A 265 15.73 12.21 -16.71
C LEU A 265 16.68 13.40 -16.85
N HIS A 266 16.83 14.16 -15.77
CA HIS A 266 17.68 15.34 -15.66
C HIS A 266 18.07 15.53 -14.19
N ASP A 267 18.96 16.48 -13.90
CA ASP A 267 19.38 16.80 -12.53
C ASP A 267 18.22 17.13 -11.60
N HIS A 268 17.12 17.69 -12.10
CA HIS A 268 15.98 18.09 -11.29
C HIS A 268 14.71 17.29 -11.59
N PHE A 269 14.78 16.29 -12.48
CA PHE A 269 13.60 15.57 -12.94
C PHE A 269 13.82 14.07 -12.98
N TRP A 270 12.81 13.34 -12.52
CA TRP A 270 12.73 11.90 -12.66
C TRP A 270 11.29 11.47 -12.92
N VAL A 271 11.10 10.33 -13.57
CA VAL A 271 9.78 9.75 -13.83
C VAL A 271 9.65 8.43 -13.08
N PHE A 272 8.51 8.21 -12.44
CA PHE A 272 8.14 6.88 -11.98
C PHE A 272 7.40 6.16 -13.09
N ILE A 273 7.93 5.03 -13.56
CA ILE A 273 7.32 4.22 -14.62
C ILE A 273 6.89 2.88 -14.01
N PRO A 274 5.58 2.59 -14.01
CA PRO A 274 5.08 1.25 -13.70
C PRO A 274 5.58 0.25 -14.76
N ASN A 275 6.56 -0.56 -14.40
CA ASN A 275 7.18 -1.54 -15.28
C ASN A 275 6.73 -2.98 -14.99
N GLY A 276 5.88 -3.15 -13.98
CA GLY A 276 5.19 -4.41 -13.73
C GLY A 276 3.74 -4.22 -13.33
N ARG A 277 3.01 -5.32 -13.26
CA ARG A 277 1.60 -5.36 -12.82
C ARG A 277 1.31 -6.59 -11.99
N ALA A 278 0.54 -6.41 -10.93
CA ALA A 278 -0.06 -7.51 -10.21
C ALA A 278 -1.21 -8.13 -11.02
N ILE A 279 -1.34 -9.45 -10.95
CA ILE A 279 -2.41 -10.24 -11.56
C ILE A 279 -2.85 -11.27 -10.54
N ASN A 280 -4.01 -11.05 -9.93
CA ASN A 280 -4.56 -12.02 -8.99
C ASN A 280 -5.11 -13.24 -9.74
N PRO A 281 -4.77 -14.47 -9.33
CA PRO A 281 -5.12 -15.69 -10.06
C PRO A 281 -6.62 -16.03 -10.02
N ILE A 282 -7.40 -15.47 -9.09
CA ILE A 282 -8.85 -15.66 -9.02
C ILE A 282 -9.56 -14.67 -9.93
N THR A 283 -9.23 -13.38 -9.84
CA THR A 283 -9.98 -12.32 -10.54
C THR A 283 -9.45 -12.04 -11.95
N GLY A 284 -8.22 -12.48 -12.27
CA GLY A 284 -7.54 -12.20 -13.54
C GLY A 284 -7.16 -10.73 -13.72
N THR A 285 -7.32 -9.91 -12.68
CA THR A 285 -7.06 -8.46 -12.66
C THR A 285 -6.38 -8.07 -11.34
N ASN A 286 -6.46 -6.80 -10.94
CA ASN A 286 -5.88 -6.28 -9.69
C ASN A 286 -6.72 -5.11 -9.12
N TRP A 287 -6.18 -4.44 -8.10
CA TRP A 287 -6.79 -3.32 -7.39
C TRP A 287 -6.35 -1.94 -7.91
N ASN A 288 -5.66 -1.85 -9.06
CA ASN A 288 -5.12 -0.59 -9.58
C ASN A 288 -6.24 0.39 -9.92
N GLY A 289 -6.11 1.64 -9.48
CA GLY A 289 -7.09 2.70 -9.76
C GLY A 289 -8.41 2.60 -8.99
N THR A 290 -8.80 1.42 -8.51
CA THR A 290 -10.01 1.24 -7.70
C THR A 290 -9.74 1.12 -6.20
N GLY A 291 -8.55 0.61 -5.84
CA GLY A 291 -8.27 0.14 -4.48
C GLY A 291 -9.00 -1.16 -4.14
N VAL A 292 -8.67 -1.69 -2.97
CA VAL A 292 -9.41 -2.74 -2.28
C VAL A 292 -10.64 -2.10 -1.65
N ILE A 293 -11.82 -2.59 -2.03
CA ILE A 293 -13.09 -2.11 -1.49
C ILE A 293 -13.41 -2.97 -0.25
N PRO A 294 -13.56 -2.37 0.94
CA PRO A 294 -13.83 -3.14 2.15
C PRO A 294 -15.24 -3.75 2.13
N ASP A 295 -15.38 -4.93 2.72
CA ASP A 295 -16.67 -5.62 2.92
C ASP A 295 -17.56 -4.83 3.87
N VAL A 296 -16.96 -4.20 4.89
CA VAL A 296 -17.64 -3.32 5.86
C VAL A 296 -17.07 -1.92 5.76
N LYS A 297 -17.81 -1.03 5.08
CA LYS A 297 -17.43 0.38 4.89
C LYS A 297 -17.71 1.23 6.12
N VAL A 298 -16.66 1.76 6.73
CA VAL A 298 -16.71 2.71 7.84
C VAL A 298 -15.50 3.67 7.76
N PRO A 299 -15.58 4.89 8.32
CA PRO A 299 -14.40 5.74 8.49
C PRO A 299 -13.25 4.98 9.15
N ALA A 300 -12.01 5.25 8.72
CA ALA A 300 -10.83 4.51 9.17
C ALA A 300 -10.67 4.56 10.71
N GLU A 301 -11.07 5.66 11.34
CA GLU A 301 -11.05 5.85 12.80
C GLU A 301 -11.98 4.89 13.54
N LEU A 302 -13.11 4.52 12.92
CA LEU A 302 -14.11 3.62 13.49
C LEU A 302 -13.85 2.14 13.18
N ALA A 303 -12.97 1.84 12.22
CA ALA A 303 -12.71 0.49 11.75
C ALA A 303 -12.25 -0.48 12.86
N PRO A 304 -11.32 -0.13 13.78
CA PRO A 304 -10.88 -1.05 14.83
C PRO A 304 -12.00 -1.49 15.76
N LYS A 305 -12.81 -0.54 16.24
CA LYS A 305 -13.92 -0.84 17.15
C LYS A 305 -15.08 -1.52 16.45
N THR A 306 -15.33 -1.17 15.19
CA THR A 306 -16.32 -1.87 14.35
C THR A 306 -15.94 -3.32 14.16
N ALA A 307 -14.69 -3.62 13.78
CA ALA A 307 -14.20 -4.98 13.62
C ALA A 307 -14.24 -5.76 14.95
N HIS A 308 -13.82 -5.14 16.05
CA HIS A 308 -13.87 -5.76 17.38
C HIS A 308 -15.31 -6.14 17.78
N LEU A 309 -16.28 -5.26 17.53
CA LEU A 309 -17.70 -5.54 17.78
C LEU A 309 -18.22 -6.73 16.97
N ILE A 310 -17.90 -6.77 15.66
CA ILE A 310 -18.31 -7.86 14.77
C ILE A 310 -17.68 -9.18 15.24
N VAL A 311 -16.39 -9.18 15.56
CA VAL A 311 -15.67 -10.34 16.08
C VAL A 311 -16.33 -10.88 17.35
N LEU A 312 -16.59 -10.02 18.34
CA LEU A 312 -17.18 -10.44 19.61
C LEU A 312 -18.57 -11.04 19.42
N THR A 313 -19.36 -10.44 18.53
CA THR A 313 -20.69 -10.95 18.16
C THR A 313 -20.59 -12.37 17.56
N GLN A 314 -19.68 -12.57 16.60
CA GLN A 314 -19.45 -13.88 15.98
C GLN A 314 -18.95 -14.93 16.99
N LEU A 315 -18.05 -14.55 17.90
CA LEU A 315 -17.55 -15.46 18.93
C LEU A 315 -18.65 -15.88 19.93
N LEU A 316 -19.59 -15.00 20.25
CA LEU A 316 -20.72 -15.30 21.14
C LEU A 316 -21.68 -16.34 20.56
N GLU A 317 -21.84 -16.42 19.24
CA GLU A 317 -22.71 -17.42 18.60
C GLU A 317 -22.19 -18.85 18.79
N GLY A 318 -20.87 -19.02 18.83
CA GLY A 318 -20.21 -20.33 18.92
C GLY A 318 -19.73 -20.74 20.32
N VAL A 319 -19.71 -19.83 21.29
CA VAL A 319 -19.09 -20.08 22.60
C VAL A 319 -19.93 -21.05 23.46
N GLN A 320 -19.28 -22.12 23.92
CA GLN A 320 -19.88 -23.11 24.83
C GLN A 320 -19.45 -22.90 26.30
N GLU A 321 -18.24 -22.40 26.52
CA GLU A 321 -17.68 -22.24 27.87
C GLU A 321 -18.33 -21.06 28.61
N PRO A 322 -19.09 -21.29 29.72
CA PRO A 322 -19.88 -20.24 30.36
C PRO A 322 -19.05 -19.09 30.93
N ALA A 323 -17.83 -19.37 31.40
CA ALA A 323 -16.93 -18.32 31.87
C ALA A 323 -16.49 -17.40 30.73
N PHE A 324 -16.13 -17.98 29.58
CA PHE A 324 -15.71 -17.22 28.42
C PHE A 324 -16.87 -16.48 27.75
N ARG A 325 -18.08 -17.06 27.75
CA ARG A 325 -19.29 -16.36 27.29
C ARG A 325 -19.52 -15.05 28.04
N ARG A 326 -19.40 -15.06 29.38
CA ARG A 326 -19.53 -13.84 30.19
C ARG A 326 -18.45 -12.81 29.87
N GLU A 327 -17.20 -13.23 29.69
CA GLU A 327 -16.12 -12.33 29.24
C GLU A 327 -16.47 -11.67 27.90
N LEU A 328 -16.99 -12.44 26.94
CA LEU A 328 -17.38 -11.92 25.63
C LEU A 328 -18.56 -10.93 25.72
N GLU A 329 -19.57 -11.20 26.55
CA GLU A 329 -20.71 -10.30 26.78
C GLU A 329 -20.26 -8.95 27.39
N GLU A 330 -19.35 -8.98 28.38
CA GLU A 330 -18.78 -7.77 28.99
C GLU A 330 -17.90 -6.99 28.00
N ALA A 331 -17.10 -7.70 27.21
CA ALA A 331 -16.29 -7.13 26.15
C ALA A 331 -17.16 -6.44 25.08
N LEU A 332 -18.26 -7.09 24.68
CA LEU A 332 -19.19 -6.58 23.67
C LEU A 332 -19.82 -5.27 24.13
N GLN A 333 -20.39 -5.23 25.33
CA GLN A 333 -20.96 -4.01 25.91
C GLN A 333 -19.94 -2.86 25.99
N THR A 334 -18.68 -3.19 26.26
CA THR A 334 -17.62 -2.18 26.31
C THR A 334 -17.26 -1.67 24.92
N ALA A 335 -17.11 -2.56 23.94
CA ALA A 335 -16.85 -2.20 22.56
C ALA A 335 -18.00 -1.35 21.95
N GLU A 336 -19.26 -1.66 22.27
CA GLU A 336 -20.43 -0.88 21.85
C GLU A 336 -20.38 0.55 22.38
N ARG A 337 -20.11 0.71 23.68
CA ARG A 337 -20.00 2.04 24.31
C ARG A 337 -18.86 2.85 23.70
N GLU A 338 -17.69 2.24 23.54
CA GLU A 338 -16.52 2.90 22.95
C GLU A 338 -16.78 3.31 21.50
N LEU A 339 -17.40 2.46 20.70
CA LEU A 339 -17.75 2.77 19.30
C LEU A 339 -18.77 3.90 19.22
N ASN A 340 -19.79 3.89 20.08
CA ASN A 340 -20.79 4.95 20.12
C ASN A 340 -20.18 6.30 20.52
N GLN A 341 -19.25 6.30 21.49
CA GLN A 341 -18.52 7.52 21.85
C GLN A 341 -17.67 8.03 20.68
N GLN A 342 -16.90 7.16 20.02
CA GLN A 342 -16.09 7.55 18.86
C GLN A 342 -16.93 8.12 17.71
N ARG A 343 -18.13 7.56 17.48
CA ARG A 343 -19.08 8.10 16.49
C ARG A 343 -19.54 9.51 16.86
N GLN A 344 -19.87 9.75 18.12
CA GLN A 344 -20.27 11.07 18.59
C GLN A 344 -19.12 12.09 18.47
N ASP A 345 -17.91 11.69 18.83
CA ASP A 345 -16.72 12.54 18.72
C ASP A 345 -16.44 12.92 17.26
N LEU A 346 -16.53 11.96 16.34
CA LEU A 346 -16.32 12.19 14.91
C LEU A 346 -17.38 13.15 14.33
N ILE A 347 -18.67 12.96 14.67
CA ILE A 347 -19.74 13.87 14.26
C ILE A 347 -19.49 15.29 14.80
N SER A 348 -19.06 15.40 16.06
CA SER A 348 -18.80 16.68 16.71
C SER A 348 -17.63 17.42 16.04
N GLN A 349 -16.57 16.72 15.65
CA GLN A 349 -15.44 17.30 14.93
C GLN A 349 -15.81 17.81 13.53
N LEU A 350 -16.75 17.15 12.85
CA LEU A 350 -17.26 17.59 11.56
C LEU A 350 -18.17 18.82 11.69
N GLY A 351 -19.02 18.88 12.72
CA GLY A 351 -19.92 20.01 12.97
C GLY A 351 -19.27 21.30 13.47
N VAL A 352 -18.01 21.25 13.92
CA VAL A 352 -17.23 22.44 14.32
C VAL A 352 -16.46 23.05 13.14
N ARG A 353 -16.39 22.36 11.99
CA ARG A 353 -15.71 22.83 10.76
C ARG A 353 -16.67 23.47 9.74
N SER A 354 -17.95 23.63 10.05
CA SER A 354 -18.97 24.23 9.18
C SER A 354 -19.23 25.70 9.48
#